data_AF-A0A377F6H2-F1
#
_entry.id   AF-A0A377F6H2-F1
#
_cell.length_a   1.000
_cell.length_b   1.000
_cell.length_c   1.000
_cell.angle_alpha   90.00
_cell.angle_beta   90.00
_cell.angle_gamma   90.00
#
_symmetry.space_group_name_H-M   'P 1'
#
loop_
_entity.id
_entity.type
_entity.pdbx_description
1 polymer ?
#
loop_
_entity_poly.entity_id
_entity_poly.type
_entity_poly.pdbx_seq_one_letter_code
_entity_poly.pdbx_strand_id
1 'polypeptide(L)'
;MNTTMTPADLDPRRQAMLLYFQGYRVARIAEMLGEKVATVHSWKKRDKWGEYGPLDQMQLTTAARYCQLIMKEQKEGKDFKEIDLLARQSERHARIGKFNDGGNEADLNPKVANRNKGPRRKPEKNVFTDEQIEKLQEVFHGSMFAYQRHWYEAGNRHRIRNLLKSRQIGATFFFAREALIDAITTGRNQIFLSASKAQAHVFKQYIIDFAKEVDVELKGDPMTLSNGACLYFLGTNARTAQSYHGNLYLDEYFWIPKFQELRKVASGMAIHKKWRQTYFSTPSSLTHSAYPFWSGALFNRGRAKADKVDIDLTHGNLAPGLLLPGRPVPPDRHRGGCGARRL
;
A
#
# COMPACT_ATOMS: atom_id res chain seq x y z
N MET A 1 38.01 -29.46 -53.94
CA MET A 1 39.30 -29.50 -53.23
C MET A 1 39.00 -29.21 -51.77
N ASN A 2 39.39 -30.09 -50.84
CA ASN A 2 39.11 -29.93 -49.41
C ASN A 2 40.13 -28.95 -48.81
N THR A 3 39.76 -27.68 -48.72
CA THR A 3 40.61 -26.63 -48.12
C THR A 3 40.41 -26.58 -46.60
N THR A 4 40.59 -27.71 -45.92
CA THR A 4 40.90 -27.68 -44.47
C THR A 4 42.37 -27.36 -44.34
N MET A 5 42.71 -26.18 -43.82
CA MET A 5 44.09 -25.80 -43.54
C MET A 5 44.77 -26.93 -42.77
N THR A 6 45.82 -27.49 -43.33
CA THR A 6 46.63 -28.49 -42.62
C THR A 6 47.47 -27.76 -41.57
N PRO A 7 47.93 -28.43 -40.51
CA PRO A 7 48.86 -27.83 -39.55
C PRO A 7 50.13 -27.23 -40.20
N ALA A 8 50.45 -27.59 -41.44
CA ALA A 8 51.56 -27.01 -42.20
C ALA A 8 51.28 -25.60 -42.75
N ASP A 9 50.01 -25.18 -42.88
CA ASP A 9 49.61 -23.92 -43.52
C ASP A 9 49.41 -22.75 -42.54
N LEU A 10 49.59 -23.02 -41.24
CA LEU A 10 49.34 -22.06 -40.15
C LEU A 10 50.66 -21.51 -39.62
N ASP A 11 50.70 -20.21 -39.34
CA ASP A 11 51.84 -19.53 -38.73
C ASP A 11 52.35 -20.29 -37.47
N PRO A 12 53.59 -20.82 -37.48
CA PRO A 12 54.17 -21.58 -36.36
C PRO A 12 54.10 -20.83 -35.03
N ARG A 13 54.21 -19.50 -35.06
CA ARG A 13 54.12 -18.66 -33.86
C ARG A 13 52.72 -18.68 -33.24
N ARG A 14 51.67 -18.67 -34.07
CA ARG A 14 50.27 -18.77 -33.61
C ARG A 14 49.95 -20.16 -33.10
N GLN A 15 50.44 -21.20 -33.75
CA GLN A 15 50.28 -22.57 -33.28
C GLN A 15 50.94 -22.79 -31.92
N ALA A 16 52.14 -22.27 -31.74
CA ALA A 16 52.85 -22.34 -30.47
C ALA A 16 52.06 -21.67 -29.33
N MET A 17 51.42 -20.53 -29.60
CA MET A 17 50.55 -19.84 -28.63
C MET A 17 49.33 -20.69 -28.25
N LEU A 18 48.67 -21.34 -29.20
CA LEU A 18 47.51 -22.21 -28.95
C LEU A 18 47.89 -23.45 -28.13
N LEU A 19 49.03 -24.08 -28.43
CA LEU A 19 49.56 -25.19 -27.64
C LEU A 19 49.94 -24.74 -26.22
N TYR A 20 50.44 -23.52 -26.07
CA TYR A 20 50.71 -22.94 -24.75
C TYR A 20 49.43 -22.75 -23.93
N PHE A 21 48.34 -22.27 -24.54
CA PHE A 21 47.02 -22.16 -23.88
C PHE A 21 46.44 -23.53 -23.50
N GLN A 22 46.81 -24.61 -24.19
CA GLN A 22 46.46 -25.99 -23.80
C GLN A 22 47.30 -26.54 -22.64
N GLY A 23 48.28 -25.78 -22.14
CA GLY A 23 49.11 -26.16 -20.99
C GLY A 23 50.41 -26.89 -21.34
N TYR A 24 50.78 -26.99 -22.62
CA TYR A 24 52.06 -27.59 -23.00
C TYR A 24 53.25 -26.72 -22.56
N ARG A 25 54.31 -27.38 -22.08
CA ARG A 25 55.58 -26.71 -21.74
C ARG A 25 56.26 -26.23 -23.01
N VAL A 26 56.93 -25.07 -22.95
CA VAL A 26 57.62 -24.44 -24.09
C VAL A 26 58.59 -25.40 -24.80
N ALA A 27 59.35 -26.21 -24.05
CA ALA A 27 60.24 -27.21 -24.61
C ALA A 27 59.49 -28.25 -25.47
N ARG A 28 58.34 -28.72 -25.00
CA ARG A 28 57.51 -29.69 -25.73
C ARG A 28 56.86 -29.07 -26.97
N ILE A 29 56.47 -27.81 -26.89
CA ILE A 29 55.92 -27.07 -28.04
C ILE A 29 56.99 -26.93 -29.14
N ALA A 30 58.22 -26.59 -28.75
CA ALA A 30 59.33 -26.47 -29.68
C ALA A 30 59.61 -27.80 -30.40
N GLU A 31 59.61 -28.93 -29.67
CA GLU A 31 59.71 -30.28 -30.27
C GLU A 31 58.56 -30.58 -31.25
N MET A 32 57.32 -30.28 -30.87
CA MET A 32 56.13 -30.54 -31.69
C MET A 32 56.13 -29.75 -33.01
N LEU A 33 56.68 -28.54 -33.00
CA LEU A 33 56.70 -27.65 -34.17
C LEU A 33 58.02 -27.73 -34.97
N GLY A 34 59.01 -28.50 -34.50
CA GLY A 34 60.35 -28.53 -35.12
C GLY A 34 61.13 -27.22 -34.97
N GLU A 35 60.81 -26.42 -33.95
CA GLU A 35 61.38 -25.09 -33.70
C GLU A 35 62.44 -25.11 -32.60
N LYS A 36 63.33 -24.10 -32.59
CA LYS A 36 64.28 -23.95 -31.46
C LYS A 36 63.55 -23.46 -30.22
N VAL A 37 63.85 -24.05 -29.05
CA VAL A 37 63.27 -23.67 -27.75
C VAL A 37 63.41 -22.16 -27.47
N ALA A 38 64.57 -21.57 -27.80
CA ALA A 38 64.82 -20.14 -27.65
C ALA A 38 63.88 -19.26 -28.51
N THR A 39 63.52 -19.73 -29.71
CA THR A 39 62.57 -19.04 -30.61
C THR A 39 61.18 -18.98 -29.97
N VAL A 40 60.68 -20.10 -29.45
CA VAL A 40 59.37 -20.18 -28.80
C VAL A 40 59.34 -19.34 -27.51
N HIS A 41 60.43 -19.32 -26.73
CA HIS A 41 60.56 -18.42 -25.57
C HIS A 41 60.52 -16.94 -25.97
N SER A 42 61.16 -16.56 -27.08
CA SER A 42 61.12 -15.20 -27.61
C SER A 42 59.70 -14.78 -28.00
N TRP A 43 58.95 -15.67 -28.68
CA TRP A 43 57.54 -15.43 -29.02
C TRP A 43 56.68 -15.27 -27.77
N LYS A 44 56.81 -16.19 -26.80
CA LYS A 44 56.11 -16.12 -25.51
C LYS A 44 56.33 -14.79 -24.80
N LYS A 45 57.57 -14.30 -24.79
CA LYS A 45 57.94 -13.05 -24.13
C LYS A 45 57.39 -11.83 -24.89
N ARG A 46 57.51 -11.81 -26.22
CA ARG A 46 57.09 -10.68 -27.06
C ARG A 46 55.58 -10.48 -27.04
N ASP A 47 54.84 -11.58 -27.11
CA ASP A 47 53.38 -11.57 -27.14
C ASP A 47 52.75 -11.75 -25.76
N LYS A 48 53.59 -11.74 -24.71
CA LYS A 48 53.15 -11.78 -23.31
C LYS A 48 52.14 -12.89 -23.03
N TRP A 49 52.40 -14.11 -23.50
CA TRP A 49 51.40 -15.19 -23.40
C TRP A 49 50.93 -15.48 -21.97
N GLY A 50 51.75 -15.15 -20.96
CA GLY A 50 51.41 -15.29 -19.55
C GLY A 50 50.48 -14.21 -18.98
N GLU A 51 50.23 -13.11 -19.71
CA GLU A 51 49.31 -12.05 -19.29
C GLU A 51 47.85 -12.35 -19.68
N TYR A 52 47.60 -13.30 -20.59
CA TYR A 52 46.24 -13.68 -20.97
C TYR A 52 45.56 -14.48 -19.85
N GLY A 53 44.48 -13.93 -19.31
CA GLY A 53 43.61 -14.67 -18.40
C GLY A 53 42.85 -15.79 -19.12
N PRO A 54 42.27 -16.76 -18.39
CA PRO A 54 41.51 -17.85 -19.00
C PRO A 54 40.39 -17.38 -19.94
N LEU A 55 39.71 -16.28 -19.60
CA LEU A 55 38.65 -15.71 -20.44
C LEU A 55 39.21 -15.15 -21.76
N ASP A 56 40.34 -14.44 -21.71
CA ASP A 56 40.97 -13.88 -22.91
C ASP A 56 41.44 -14.98 -23.87
N GLN A 57 42.00 -16.07 -23.31
CA GLN A 57 42.39 -17.25 -24.08
C GLN A 57 41.17 -17.89 -24.76
N MET A 58 40.03 -18.01 -24.05
CA MET A 58 38.78 -18.52 -24.61
C MET A 58 38.22 -17.59 -25.70
N GLN A 59 38.27 -16.26 -25.51
CA GLN A 59 37.80 -15.30 -26.50
C GLN A 59 38.64 -15.36 -27.78
N LEU A 60 39.97 -15.37 -27.66
CA LEU A 60 40.88 -15.44 -28.80
C LEU A 60 40.70 -16.72 -29.61
N THR A 61 40.61 -17.87 -28.94
CA THR A 61 40.43 -19.18 -29.60
C THR A 61 39.06 -19.29 -30.28
N THR A 62 38.00 -18.83 -29.60
CA THR A 62 36.63 -18.79 -30.14
C THR A 62 36.56 -17.89 -31.38
N ALA A 63 37.16 -16.69 -31.32
CA ALA A 63 37.18 -15.75 -32.44
C ALA A 63 37.97 -16.29 -33.64
N ALA A 64 39.13 -16.90 -33.40
CA ALA A 64 39.92 -17.51 -34.46
C ALA A 64 39.15 -18.63 -35.18
N ARG A 65 38.48 -19.51 -34.41
CA ARG A 65 37.65 -20.59 -34.98
C ARG A 65 36.43 -20.05 -35.74
N TYR A 66 35.79 -19.02 -35.21
CA TYR A 66 34.69 -18.34 -35.88
C TYR A 66 35.11 -17.80 -37.25
N CYS A 67 36.24 -17.08 -37.32
CA CYS A 67 36.78 -16.58 -38.59
C CYS A 67 37.08 -17.70 -39.58
N GLN A 68 37.67 -18.82 -39.13
CA GLN A 68 37.94 -19.99 -39.99
C GLN A 68 36.66 -20.54 -40.62
N LEU A 69 35.59 -20.71 -39.83
CA LEU A 69 34.32 -21.25 -40.32
C LEU A 69 33.61 -20.29 -41.26
N ILE A 70 33.67 -18.98 -40.97
CA ILE A 70 33.09 -17.94 -41.84
C ILE A 70 33.78 -17.92 -43.21
N MET A 71 35.11 -18.05 -43.23
CA MET A 71 35.91 -18.03 -44.46
C MET A 71 35.88 -19.36 -45.23
N LYS A 72 35.26 -20.42 -44.70
CA LYS A 72 35.11 -21.70 -45.41
C LYS A 72 34.23 -21.53 -46.66
N GLU A 73 34.76 -21.88 -47.83
CA GLU A 73 34.06 -21.70 -49.14
C GLU A 73 32.77 -22.52 -49.23
N GLN A 74 32.83 -23.81 -48.91
CA GLN A 74 31.66 -24.69 -48.87
C GLN A 74 31.27 -25.01 -47.43
N LYS A 75 30.15 -24.47 -46.97
CA LYS A 75 29.62 -24.68 -45.62
C LYS A 75 28.58 -25.79 -45.61
N GLU A 76 28.63 -26.62 -44.59
CA GLU A 76 27.68 -27.67 -44.27
C GLU A 76 26.81 -27.25 -43.07
N GLY A 77 25.69 -27.95 -42.84
CA GLY A 77 24.80 -27.67 -41.69
C GLY A 77 25.52 -27.67 -40.33
N LYS A 78 26.56 -28.49 -40.16
CA LYS A 78 27.38 -28.53 -38.94
C LYS A 78 28.17 -27.23 -38.74
N ASP A 79 28.66 -26.63 -39.83
CA ASP A 79 29.45 -25.39 -39.76
C ASP A 79 28.56 -24.22 -39.33
N PHE A 80 27.34 -24.12 -39.87
CA PHE A 80 26.37 -23.10 -39.45
C PHE A 80 25.99 -23.22 -37.98
N LYS A 81 25.84 -24.45 -37.47
CA LYS A 81 25.59 -24.71 -36.04
C LYS A 81 26.77 -24.30 -35.18
N GLU A 82 27.99 -24.62 -35.60
CA GLU A 82 29.21 -24.23 -34.87
C GLU A 82 29.39 -22.70 -34.86
N ILE A 83 29.15 -22.01 -35.99
CA ILE A 83 29.15 -20.55 -36.09
C ILE A 83 28.16 -19.92 -35.11
N ASP A 84 26.92 -20.39 -35.06
CA ASP A 84 25.90 -19.90 -34.13
C ASP A 84 26.31 -20.14 -32.66
N LEU A 85 26.85 -21.31 -32.33
CA LEU A 85 27.34 -21.61 -30.98
C LEU A 85 28.49 -20.68 -30.58
N LEU A 86 29.49 -20.47 -31.45
CA LEU A 86 30.62 -19.58 -31.20
C LEU A 86 30.17 -18.13 -31.05
N ALA A 87 29.21 -17.67 -31.87
CA ALA A 87 28.64 -16.33 -31.75
C ALA A 87 27.94 -16.12 -30.40
N ARG A 88 27.15 -17.10 -29.94
CA ARG A 88 26.51 -17.07 -28.61
C ARG A 88 27.52 -17.10 -27.47
N GLN A 89 28.63 -17.83 -27.61
CA GLN A 89 29.70 -17.81 -26.60
C GLN A 89 30.39 -16.45 -26.54
N SER A 90 30.61 -15.79 -27.68
CA SER A 90 31.17 -14.43 -27.74
C SER A 90 30.31 -13.44 -26.94
N GLU A 91 28.98 -13.48 -27.10
CA GLU A 91 28.06 -12.66 -26.32
C GLU A 91 28.19 -12.93 -24.81
N ARG A 92 28.31 -14.19 -24.39
CA ARG A 92 28.52 -14.56 -22.98
C ARG A 92 29.86 -14.05 -22.46
N HIS A 93 30.93 -14.17 -23.25
CA HIS A 93 32.24 -13.65 -22.86
C HIS A 93 32.21 -12.13 -22.67
N ALA A 94 31.54 -11.39 -23.55
CA ALA A 94 31.35 -9.95 -23.41
C ALA A 94 30.58 -9.57 -22.13
N ARG A 95 29.55 -10.35 -21.77
CA ARG A 95 28.80 -10.18 -20.51
C ARG A 95 29.66 -10.45 -19.27
N ILE A 96 30.48 -11.50 -19.29
CA ILE A 96 31.42 -11.81 -18.21
C ILE A 96 32.45 -10.68 -18.06
N GLY A 97 32.99 -10.17 -19.17
CA GLY A 97 33.90 -9.02 -19.16
C GLY A 97 33.26 -7.79 -18.51
N LYS A 98 32.05 -7.42 -18.95
CA LYS A 98 31.30 -6.31 -18.37
C LYS A 98 31.02 -6.48 -16.87
N PHE A 99 30.71 -7.71 -16.43
CA PHE A 99 30.53 -8.01 -15.01
C PHE A 99 31.82 -7.82 -14.20
N ASN A 100 32.96 -8.29 -14.72
CA ASN A 100 34.26 -8.13 -14.07
C ASN A 100 34.71 -6.67 -14.00
N ASP A 101 34.32 -5.83 -14.96
CA ASP A 101 34.63 -4.39 -15.02
C ASP A 101 33.63 -3.50 -14.22
N GLY A 102 33.05 -4.04 -13.14
CA GLY A 102 32.15 -3.29 -12.25
C GLY A 102 30.66 -3.35 -12.62
N GLY A 103 30.28 -4.28 -13.49
CA GLY A 103 28.89 -4.63 -13.77
C GLY A 103 28.20 -5.33 -12.59
N ASN A 104 26.94 -5.71 -12.78
CA ASN A 104 26.14 -6.38 -11.75
C ASN A 104 25.54 -7.70 -12.27
N GLU A 105 24.92 -8.48 -11.38
CA GLU A 105 24.38 -9.81 -11.71
C GLU A 105 23.37 -9.81 -12.87
N ALA A 106 22.73 -8.67 -13.16
CA ALA A 106 21.82 -8.53 -14.31
C ALA A 106 22.55 -8.55 -15.66
N ASP A 107 23.87 -8.26 -15.70
CA ASP A 107 24.70 -8.36 -16.91
C ASP A 107 24.98 -9.82 -17.29
N LEU A 108 25.08 -10.72 -16.30
CA LEU A 108 25.28 -12.15 -16.52
C LEU A 108 24.00 -12.88 -16.94
N ASN A 109 22.86 -12.48 -16.38
CA ASN A 109 21.58 -13.13 -16.63
C ASN A 109 20.47 -12.16 -17.07
N PRO A 110 20.13 -12.11 -18.37
CA PRO A 110 19.04 -11.28 -18.89
C PRO A 110 17.67 -11.56 -18.26
N LYS A 111 17.46 -12.76 -17.68
CA LYS A 111 16.22 -13.11 -16.97
C LYS A 111 16.07 -12.35 -15.64
N VAL A 112 17.18 -11.95 -15.00
CA VAL A 112 17.16 -11.14 -13.77
C VAL A 112 16.68 -9.72 -14.08
N ALA A 113 17.14 -9.14 -15.19
CA ALA A 113 16.61 -7.87 -15.69
C ALA A 113 15.10 -7.96 -15.99
N ASN A 114 14.66 -9.07 -16.59
CA ASN A 114 13.24 -9.30 -16.90
C ASN A 114 12.37 -9.51 -15.64
N ARG A 115 12.90 -10.11 -14.57
CA ARG A 115 12.17 -10.30 -13.30
C ARG A 115 11.83 -8.96 -12.61
N ASN A 116 12.65 -7.94 -12.83
CA ASN A 116 12.45 -6.59 -12.29
C ASN A 116 11.68 -5.67 -13.27
N LYS A 117 11.30 -6.17 -14.45
CA LYS A 117 10.62 -5.41 -15.49
C LYS A 117 9.10 -5.54 -15.34
N GLY A 118 8.56 -4.93 -14.28
CA GLY A 118 7.12 -4.82 -14.07
C GLY A 118 6.79 -3.92 -12.88
N PRO A 119 5.62 -3.24 -12.87
CA PRO A 119 5.18 -2.50 -11.71
C PRO A 119 5.01 -3.47 -10.53
N ARG A 120 5.90 -3.40 -9.54
CA ARG A 120 5.73 -4.11 -8.26
C ARG A 120 4.37 -3.69 -7.68
N ARG A 121 3.43 -4.64 -7.60
CA ARG A 121 2.17 -4.43 -6.90
C ARG A 121 2.53 -4.12 -5.45
N LYS A 122 2.36 -2.86 -5.04
CA LYS A 122 2.69 -2.43 -3.67
C LYS A 122 1.88 -3.29 -2.71
N PRO A 123 2.46 -3.76 -1.59
CA PRO A 123 1.71 -4.51 -0.58
C PRO A 123 0.49 -3.68 -0.17
N GLU A 124 -0.67 -4.33 -0.09
CA GLU A 124 -1.91 -3.68 0.34
C GLU A 124 -1.73 -3.18 1.78
N LYS A 125 -2.01 -1.90 2.00
CA LYS A 125 -1.86 -1.25 3.30
C LYS A 125 -3.18 -1.33 4.06
N ASN A 126 -3.11 -1.30 5.40
CA ASN A 126 -4.28 -1.24 6.28
C ASN A 126 -5.28 -2.38 6.00
N VAL A 127 -4.75 -3.61 5.89
CA VAL A 127 -5.51 -4.85 5.65
C VAL A 127 -5.80 -5.51 6.98
N PHE A 128 -7.00 -6.07 7.12
CA PHE A 128 -7.39 -6.95 8.22
C PHE A 128 -7.79 -8.31 7.64
N THR A 129 -7.35 -9.40 8.26
CA THR A 129 -7.87 -10.75 7.97
C THR A 129 -9.19 -10.98 8.71
N ASP A 130 -9.96 -12.00 8.30
CA ASP A 130 -11.24 -12.31 8.92
C ASP A 130 -11.08 -12.67 10.41
N GLU A 131 -10.02 -13.40 10.78
CA GLU A 131 -9.70 -13.75 12.16
C GLU A 131 -9.35 -12.51 13.00
N GLN A 132 -8.66 -11.53 12.41
CA GLN A 132 -8.36 -10.27 13.09
C GLN A 132 -9.63 -9.45 13.31
N ILE A 133 -10.56 -9.44 12.35
CA ILE A 133 -11.85 -8.75 12.47
C ILE A 133 -12.69 -9.39 13.58
N GLU A 134 -12.78 -10.73 13.62
CA GLU A 134 -13.52 -11.46 14.65
C GLU A 134 -12.95 -11.18 16.05
N LYS A 135 -11.62 -11.25 16.21
CA LYS A 135 -10.94 -10.92 17.47
C LYS A 135 -11.20 -9.48 17.91
N LEU A 136 -11.17 -8.50 16.99
CA LEU A 136 -11.51 -7.12 17.32
C LEU A 136 -12.96 -6.98 17.79
N GLN A 137 -13.90 -7.69 17.14
CA GLN A 137 -15.30 -7.69 17.58
C GLN A 137 -15.44 -8.27 18.99
N GLU A 138 -14.81 -9.41 19.26
CA GLU A 138 -14.81 -10.03 20.59
C GLU A 138 -14.30 -9.05 21.66
N VAL A 139 -13.12 -8.45 21.44
CA VAL A 139 -12.53 -7.51 22.39
C VAL A 139 -13.40 -6.25 22.56
N PHE A 140 -13.97 -5.74 21.48
CA PHE A 140 -14.89 -4.60 21.53
C PHE A 140 -16.12 -4.92 22.38
N HIS A 141 -16.74 -6.09 22.17
CA HIS A 141 -17.91 -6.52 22.93
C HIS A 141 -17.62 -6.83 24.40
N GLY A 142 -16.49 -7.49 24.67
CA GLY A 142 -16.06 -7.86 26.03
C GLY A 142 -15.69 -6.66 26.89
N SER A 143 -15.13 -5.60 26.31
CA SER A 143 -14.67 -4.41 27.05
C SER A 143 -15.72 -3.32 27.26
N MET A 144 -16.92 -3.46 26.69
CA MET A 144 -17.99 -2.45 26.81
C MET A 144 -18.56 -2.35 28.22
N PHE A 145 -18.70 -1.13 28.75
CA PHE A 145 -19.54 -0.87 29.92
C PHE A 145 -21.03 -0.94 29.57
N ALA A 146 -21.89 -1.16 30.57
CA ALA A 146 -23.34 -1.28 30.37
C ALA A 146 -23.96 -0.08 29.61
N TYR A 147 -23.57 1.15 29.95
CA TYR A 147 -24.04 2.34 29.25
C TYR A 147 -23.55 2.42 27.79
N GLN A 148 -22.35 1.89 27.49
CA GLN A 148 -21.81 1.84 26.14
C GLN A 148 -22.54 0.82 25.27
N ARG A 149 -22.94 -0.34 25.85
CA ARG A 149 -23.81 -1.30 25.16
C ARG A 149 -25.11 -0.64 24.70
N HIS A 150 -25.68 0.19 25.57
CA HIS A 150 -26.88 0.94 25.22
C HIS A 150 -26.66 1.92 24.05
N TRP A 151 -25.50 2.60 24.01
CA TRP A 151 -25.13 3.44 22.87
C TRP A 151 -24.96 2.62 21.59
N TYR A 152 -24.30 1.47 21.68
CA TYR A 152 -24.08 0.56 20.56
C TYR A 152 -25.40 0.08 19.95
N GLU A 153 -26.32 -0.42 20.79
CA GLU A 153 -27.65 -0.85 20.37
C GLU A 153 -28.43 0.30 19.72
N ALA A 154 -28.37 1.49 20.31
CA ALA A 154 -29.03 2.67 19.75
C ALA A 154 -28.46 3.05 18.38
N GLY A 155 -27.14 2.95 18.17
CA GLY A 155 -26.49 3.20 16.88
C GLY A 155 -26.85 2.18 15.80
N ASN A 156 -27.14 0.94 16.21
CA ASN A 156 -27.58 -0.11 15.29
C ASN A 156 -29.05 0.04 14.88
N ARG A 157 -29.92 0.46 15.80
CA ARG A 157 -31.36 0.66 15.53
C ARG A 157 -31.68 2.01 14.91
N HIS A 158 -30.92 3.05 15.22
CA HIS A 158 -31.24 4.42 14.84
C HIS A 158 -30.12 5.08 14.04
N ARG A 159 -30.52 5.73 12.96
CA ARG A 159 -29.60 6.45 12.08
C ARG A 159 -28.97 7.67 12.76
N ILE A 160 -29.73 8.34 13.63
CA ILE A 160 -29.28 9.54 14.33
C ILE A 160 -29.40 9.29 15.82
N ARG A 161 -28.28 9.48 16.54
CA ARG A 161 -28.26 9.50 18.00
C ARG A 161 -27.55 10.75 18.50
N ASN A 162 -28.09 11.35 19.56
CA ASN A 162 -27.55 12.55 20.17
C ASN A 162 -27.45 12.36 21.68
N LEU A 163 -26.23 12.28 22.19
CA LEU A 163 -25.89 11.85 23.54
C LEU A 163 -25.41 13.03 24.37
N LEU A 164 -26.00 13.21 25.56
CA LEU A 164 -25.43 14.08 26.58
C LEU A 164 -24.69 13.23 27.61
N LYS A 165 -23.39 13.47 27.77
CA LYS A 165 -22.53 12.57 28.53
C LYS A 165 -21.70 13.28 29.59
N SER A 166 -21.31 12.55 30.63
CA SER A 166 -20.36 13.02 31.65
C SER A 166 -18.91 13.04 31.11
N ARG A 167 -18.02 13.81 31.76
CA ARG A 167 -16.59 13.78 31.43
C ARG A 167 -15.96 12.46 31.87
N GLN A 168 -14.84 12.09 31.25
CA GLN A 168 -13.99 10.96 31.66
C GLN A 168 -14.67 9.58 31.69
N ILE A 169 -15.69 9.35 30.85
CA ILE A 169 -16.39 8.04 30.72
C ILE A 169 -16.01 7.25 29.45
N GLY A 170 -14.85 7.54 28.85
CA GLY A 170 -14.36 6.77 27.70
C GLY A 170 -15.20 6.87 26.42
N ALA A 171 -15.98 7.94 26.21
CA ALA A 171 -16.83 8.10 25.03
C ALA A 171 -16.01 8.08 23.71
N THR A 172 -14.91 8.83 23.64
CA THR A 172 -14.04 8.87 22.45
C THR A 172 -13.42 7.50 22.16
N PHE A 173 -12.94 6.80 23.21
CA PHE A 173 -12.42 5.43 23.09
C PHE A 173 -13.48 4.49 22.50
N PHE A 174 -14.70 4.52 23.03
CA PHE A 174 -15.80 3.70 22.54
C PHE A 174 -16.15 3.99 21.07
N PHE A 175 -16.40 5.25 20.71
CA PHE A 175 -16.81 5.62 19.34
C PHE A 175 -15.70 5.44 18.32
N ALA A 176 -14.43 5.59 18.71
CA ALA A 176 -13.29 5.27 17.86
C ALA A 176 -13.30 3.79 17.44
N ARG A 177 -13.51 2.88 18.40
CA ARG A 177 -13.53 1.44 18.17
C ARG A 177 -14.77 1.00 17.39
N GLU A 178 -15.94 1.51 17.77
CA GLU A 178 -17.19 1.26 17.04
C GLU A 178 -17.08 1.70 15.57
N ALA A 179 -16.48 2.87 15.31
CA ALA A 179 -16.28 3.36 13.96
C ALA A 179 -15.29 2.50 13.16
N LEU A 180 -14.22 1.99 13.77
CA LEU A 180 -13.30 1.06 13.09
C LEU A 180 -14.01 -0.24 12.73
N ILE A 181 -14.78 -0.83 13.65
CA ILE A 181 -15.57 -2.05 13.40
C ILE A 181 -16.58 -1.82 12.24
N ASP A 182 -17.32 -0.71 12.23
CA ASP A 182 -18.24 -0.41 11.13
C ASP A 182 -17.49 -0.20 9.80
N ALA A 183 -16.32 0.46 9.82
CA ALA A 183 -15.50 0.69 8.63
C ALA A 183 -14.97 -0.62 8.02
N ILE A 184 -14.37 -1.50 8.82
CA ILE A 184 -13.79 -2.78 8.35
C ILE A 184 -14.88 -3.73 7.84
N THR A 185 -16.05 -3.76 8.49
CA THR A 185 -17.13 -4.70 8.15
C THR A 185 -18.04 -4.24 7.01
N THR A 186 -18.25 -2.93 6.85
CA THR A 186 -19.25 -2.41 5.90
C THR A 186 -18.68 -1.60 4.74
N GLY A 187 -17.39 -1.27 4.76
CA GLY A 187 -16.77 -0.39 3.76
C GLY A 187 -17.23 1.07 3.87
N ARG A 188 -17.89 1.45 4.97
CA ARG A 188 -18.40 2.79 5.20
C ARG A 188 -17.29 3.74 5.61
N ASN A 189 -17.25 4.92 4.99
CA ASN A 189 -16.40 6.01 5.42
C ASN A 189 -16.81 6.50 6.82
N GLN A 190 -15.83 6.91 7.62
CA GLN A 190 -16.05 7.46 8.95
C GLN A 190 -15.46 8.88 9.00
N ILE A 191 -16.23 9.82 9.52
CA ILE A 191 -15.86 11.23 9.63
C ILE A 191 -15.89 11.59 11.11
N PHE A 192 -14.74 11.95 11.65
CA PHE A 192 -14.59 12.48 13.00
C PHE A 192 -14.43 13.99 12.90
N LEU A 193 -15.36 14.72 13.48
CA LEU A 193 -15.36 16.17 13.48
C LEU A 193 -15.38 16.64 14.94
N SER A 194 -14.31 17.32 15.34
CA SER A 194 -14.08 17.74 16.73
C SER A 194 -13.91 19.24 16.84
N ALA A 195 -13.93 19.77 18.07
CA ALA A 195 -13.69 21.20 18.32
C ALA A 195 -12.31 21.70 17.84
N SER A 196 -11.34 20.81 17.65
CA SER A 196 -10.04 21.09 17.03
C SER A 196 -9.50 19.86 16.29
N LYS A 197 -8.55 20.05 15.36
CA LYS A 197 -7.88 18.94 14.66
C LYS A 197 -7.10 18.03 15.63
N ALA A 198 -6.50 18.62 16.67
CA ALA A 198 -5.79 17.86 17.70
C ALA A 198 -6.74 16.91 18.46
N GLN A 199 -7.95 17.35 18.78
CA GLN A 199 -8.97 16.49 19.39
C GLN A 199 -9.42 15.37 18.44
N ALA A 200 -9.60 15.67 17.15
CA ALA A 200 -9.94 14.64 16.17
C ALA A 200 -8.84 13.56 16.06
N HIS A 201 -7.57 13.94 16.22
CA HIS A 201 -6.45 12.97 16.25
C HIS A 201 -6.47 12.04 17.48
N VAL A 202 -7.21 12.37 18.55
CA VAL A 202 -7.41 11.44 19.66
C VAL A 202 -8.19 10.21 19.20
N PHE A 203 -9.20 10.37 18.33
CA PHE A 203 -9.87 9.22 17.70
C PHE A 203 -8.89 8.41 16.85
N LYS A 204 -8.06 9.09 16.06
CA LYS A 204 -7.04 8.45 15.22
C LYS A 204 -6.12 7.58 16.07
N GLN A 205 -5.65 8.09 17.20
CA GLN A 205 -4.78 7.35 18.11
C GLN A 205 -5.49 6.11 18.68
N TYR A 206 -6.72 6.25 19.18
CA TYR A 206 -7.49 5.10 19.66
C TYR A 206 -7.77 4.06 18.58
N ILE A 207 -7.99 4.47 17.33
CA ILE A 207 -8.18 3.56 16.20
C ILE A 207 -6.89 2.80 15.89
N ILE A 208 -5.75 3.49 15.87
CA ILE A 208 -4.43 2.87 15.66
C ILE A 208 -4.14 1.87 16.78
N ASP A 209 -4.36 2.27 18.04
CA ASP A 209 -4.06 1.41 19.18
C ASP A 209 -4.99 0.20 19.24
N PHE A 210 -6.26 0.35 18.88
CA PHE A 210 -7.18 -0.78 18.77
C PHE A 210 -6.76 -1.76 17.66
N ALA A 211 -6.34 -1.26 16.49
CA ALA A 211 -5.84 -2.12 15.42
C ALA A 211 -4.55 -2.89 15.79
N LYS A 212 -3.68 -2.29 16.63
CA LYS A 212 -2.49 -2.97 17.15
C LYS A 212 -2.80 -4.16 18.06
N GLU A 213 -3.98 -4.23 18.68
CA GLU A 213 -4.37 -5.39 19.51
C GLU A 213 -4.47 -6.70 18.69
N VAL A 214 -4.52 -6.57 17.36
CA VAL A 214 -4.51 -7.68 16.39
C VAL A 214 -3.35 -7.57 15.40
N ASP A 215 -2.27 -6.87 15.79
CA ASP A 215 -1.02 -6.72 15.03
C ASP A 215 -1.17 -6.00 13.68
N VAL A 216 -2.17 -5.14 13.52
CA VAL A 216 -2.36 -4.31 12.32
C VAL A 216 -1.85 -2.89 12.54
N GLU A 217 -0.84 -2.48 11.76
CA GLU A 217 -0.30 -1.13 11.79
C GLU A 217 -1.01 -0.21 10.77
N LEU A 218 -1.95 0.60 11.26
CA LEU A 218 -2.69 1.54 10.43
C LEU A 218 -1.89 2.82 10.13
N LYS A 219 -1.87 3.23 8.85
CA LYS A 219 -1.15 4.44 8.36
C LYS A 219 -2.04 5.32 7.47
N GLY A 220 -1.74 6.62 7.45
CA GLY A 220 -2.37 7.62 6.58
C GLY A 220 -3.06 8.78 7.32
N ASP A 221 -3.36 9.85 6.58
CA ASP A 221 -4.22 10.97 6.98
C ASP A 221 -4.78 11.69 5.72
N PRO A 222 -5.97 11.33 5.20
CA PRO A 222 -6.93 10.37 5.74
C PRO A 222 -6.41 8.93 5.69
N MET A 223 -6.98 8.08 6.55
CA MET A 223 -6.61 6.66 6.61
C MET A 223 -7.56 5.85 5.73
N THR A 224 -7.02 5.13 4.75
CA THR A 224 -7.82 4.32 3.80
C THR A 224 -7.58 2.84 4.08
N LEU A 225 -8.64 2.10 4.34
CA LEU A 225 -8.61 0.65 4.57
C LEU A 225 -8.59 -0.11 3.23
N SER A 226 -8.16 -1.37 3.24
CA SER A 226 -8.11 -2.22 2.04
C SER A 226 -9.47 -2.41 1.36
N ASN A 227 -10.56 -2.37 2.13
CA ASN A 227 -11.94 -2.45 1.63
C ASN A 227 -12.47 -1.13 1.03
N GLY A 228 -11.65 -0.08 0.96
CA GLY A 228 -12.00 1.23 0.39
C GLY A 228 -12.60 2.24 1.37
N ALA A 229 -12.92 1.84 2.61
CA ALA A 229 -13.40 2.77 3.64
C ALA A 229 -12.31 3.80 3.99
N CYS A 230 -12.69 5.07 4.03
CA CYS A 230 -11.82 6.16 4.45
C CYS A 230 -12.23 6.71 5.83
N LEU A 231 -11.24 6.91 6.70
CA LEU A 231 -11.40 7.58 7.99
C LEU A 231 -10.81 9.00 7.91
N TYR A 232 -11.65 9.99 8.13
CA TYR A 232 -11.33 11.41 8.05
C TYR A 232 -11.33 12.05 9.45
N PHE A 233 -10.27 12.80 9.77
CA PHE A 233 -10.10 13.47 11.07
C PHE A 233 -10.05 14.99 10.88
N LEU A 234 -11.15 15.66 11.20
CA LEU A 234 -11.41 17.05 10.83
C LEU A 234 -11.61 17.95 12.07
N GLY A 235 -11.15 19.19 11.97
CA GLY A 235 -11.49 20.24 12.93
C GLY A 235 -12.76 21.02 12.55
N THR A 236 -12.95 22.18 13.15
CA THR A 236 -14.15 23.03 13.02
C THR A 236 -14.24 23.86 11.73
N ASN A 237 -13.34 23.67 10.76
CA ASN A 237 -13.39 24.40 9.49
C ASN A 237 -14.49 23.83 8.58
N ALA A 238 -15.64 24.51 8.57
CA ALA A 238 -16.81 24.13 7.79
C ALA A 238 -16.54 24.04 6.28
N ARG A 239 -15.55 24.76 5.71
CA ARG A 239 -15.24 24.66 4.27
C ARG A 239 -14.59 23.33 3.92
N THR A 240 -13.67 22.87 4.77
CA THR A 240 -12.95 21.61 4.56
C THR A 240 -13.85 20.40 4.78
N ALA A 241 -14.92 20.56 5.57
CA ALA A 241 -15.88 19.49 5.86
C ALA A 241 -16.91 19.24 4.74
N GLN A 242 -17.09 20.11 3.73
CA GLN A 242 -18.18 19.94 2.75
C GLN A 242 -18.00 18.77 1.78
N SER A 243 -16.75 18.37 1.49
CA SER A 243 -16.47 17.44 0.38
C SER A 243 -16.56 15.95 0.74
N TYR A 244 -16.58 15.61 2.04
CA TYR A 244 -16.54 14.21 2.46
C TYR A 244 -17.92 13.65 2.76
N HIS A 245 -18.08 12.34 2.65
CA HIS A 245 -19.33 11.63 2.88
C HIS A 245 -19.06 10.33 3.65
N GLY A 246 -19.89 10.03 4.65
CA GLY A 246 -19.65 8.92 5.58
C GLY A 246 -20.51 8.99 6.83
N ASN A 247 -20.33 8.04 7.73
CA ASN A 247 -20.85 8.13 9.10
C ASN A 247 -20.19 9.30 9.83
N LEU A 248 -21.01 10.15 10.45
CA LEU A 248 -20.54 11.32 11.16
C LEU A 248 -20.45 11.04 12.66
N TYR A 249 -19.30 11.32 13.26
CA TYR A 249 -19.08 11.44 14.70
C TYR A 249 -18.71 12.89 15.01
N LEU A 250 -19.58 13.57 15.74
CA LEU A 250 -19.38 14.95 16.15
C LEU A 250 -19.29 15.01 17.67
N ASP A 251 -18.06 15.09 18.19
CA ASP A 251 -17.78 15.12 19.62
C ASP A 251 -17.71 16.55 20.16
N GLU A 252 -18.03 16.68 21.45
CA GLU A 252 -17.94 17.91 22.23
C GLU A 252 -18.57 19.11 21.51
N TYR A 253 -19.70 18.88 20.84
CA TYR A 253 -20.32 19.88 19.97
C TYR A 253 -20.86 21.11 20.71
N PHE A 254 -21.04 21.01 22.04
CA PHE A 254 -21.34 22.17 22.89
C PHE A 254 -20.13 23.10 23.12
N TRP A 255 -18.94 22.70 22.69
CA TRP A 255 -17.70 23.47 22.79
C TRP A 255 -17.24 24.00 21.43
N ILE A 256 -18.06 23.82 20.39
CA ILE A 256 -17.77 24.26 19.03
C ILE A 256 -18.33 25.67 18.79
N PRO A 257 -17.48 26.65 18.47
CA PRO A 257 -17.94 27.97 18.01
C PRO A 257 -18.75 27.83 16.72
N LYS A 258 -19.80 28.65 16.57
CA LYS A 258 -20.67 28.65 15.37
C LYS A 258 -21.23 27.27 15.01
N PHE A 259 -21.55 26.45 16.01
CA PHE A 259 -22.05 25.08 15.85
C PHE A 259 -23.16 24.95 14.78
N GLN A 260 -24.09 25.89 14.68
CA GLN A 260 -25.19 25.79 13.69
C GLN A 260 -24.70 25.81 12.24
N GLU A 261 -23.68 26.61 11.93
CA GLU A 261 -23.07 26.65 10.59
C GLU A 261 -22.38 25.31 10.29
N LEU A 262 -21.60 24.81 11.25
CA LEU A 262 -20.88 23.55 11.10
C LEU A 262 -21.84 22.35 10.99
N ARG A 263 -22.89 22.31 11.81
CA ARG A 263 -23.92 21.27 11.76
C ARG A 263 -24.63 21.22 10.42
N LYS A 264 -24.93 22.39 9.82
CA LYS A 264 -25.56 22.46 8.50
C LYS A 264 -24.71 21.72 7.46
N VAL A 265 -23.41 21.98 7.44
CA VAL A 265 -22.45 21.26 6.57
C VAL A 265 -22.34 19.78 6.94
N ALA A 266 -22.10 19.47 8.21
CA ALA A 266 -21.86 18.10 8.67
C ALA A 266 -23.07 17.19 8.41
N SER A 267 -24.29 17.71 8.55
CA SER A 267 -25.51 16.96 8.23
C SER A 267 -25.63 16.62 6.74
N GLY A 268 -25.03 17.41 5.85
CA GLY A 268 -24.96 17.15 4.41
C GLY A 268 -23.98 16.02 4.05
N MET A 269 -22.88 15.89 4.79
CA MET A 269 -21.89 14.81 4.62
C MET A 269 -22.53 13.43 4.83
N ALA A 270 -23.47 13.36 5.76
CA ALA A 270 -24.25 12.16 6.08
C ALA A 270 -25.70 12.31 5.57
N ILE A 271 -25.91 12.71 4.31
CA ILE A 271 -27.26 12.88 3.74
C ILE A 271 -27.90 11.55 3.31
N HIS A 272 -27.13 10.61 2.77
CA HIS A 272 -27.67 9.32 2.33
C HIS A 272 -28.15 8.48 3.51
N LYS A 273 -29.20 7.66 3.27
CA LYS A 273 -29.83 6.84 4.31
C LYS A 273 -28.88 5.85 4.99
N LYS A 274 -27.87 5.36 4.27
CA LYS A 274 -26.86 4.42 4.79
C LYS A 274 -25.93 5.04 5.85
N TRP A 275 -25.78 6.36 5.87
CA TRP A 275 -24.87 7.05 6.78
C TRP A 275 -25.55 7.35 8.11
N ARG A 276 -24.83 7.07 9.20
CA ARG A 276 -25.23 7.33 10.57
C ARG A 276 -24.70 8.69 11.03
N GLN A 277 -25.37 9.31 12.00
CA GLN A 277 -24.95 10.55 12.64
C GLN A 277 -24.97 10.37 14.15
N THR A 278 -23.79 10.48 14.76
CA THR A 278 -23.56 10.36 16.20
C THR A 278 -23.08 11.70 16.71
N TYR A 279 -23.92 12.36 17.50
CA TYR A 279 -23.57 13.57 18.22
C TYR A 279 -23.37 13.20 19.68
N PHE A 280 -22.29 13.65 20.30
CA PHE A 280 -22.10 13.45 21.73
C PHE A 280 -21.29 14.58 22.34
N SER A 281 -21.68 15.03 23.52
CA SER A 281 -21.00 16.16 24.15
C SER A 281 -21.24 16.18 25.64
N THR A 282 -20.33 16.83 26.37
CA THR A 282 -20.63 17.26 27.74
C THR A 282 -21.60 18.44 27.72
N PRO A 283 -22.43 18.58 28.77
CA PRO A 283 -23.34 19.72 28.87
C PRO A 283 -22.58 21.04 28.95
N SER A 284 -23.21 22.09 28.42
CA SER A 284 -22.76 23.48 28.46
C SER A 284 -23.96 24.38 28.78
N SER A 285 -23.75 25.69 28.75
CA SER A 285 -24.79 26.70 29.04
C SER A 285 -26.01 26.55 28.12
N LEU A 286 -27.19 26.86 28.68
CA LEU A 286 -28.46 26.97 27.95
C LEU A 286 -28.40 28.03 26.82
N THR A 287 -27.51 29.01 26.97
CA THR A 287 -27.28 30.08 25.98
C THR A 287 -26.41 29.63 24.80
N HIS A 288 -25.78 28.45 24.87
CA HIS A 288 -24.94 27.97 23.78
C HIS A 288 -25.76 27.69 22.51
N SER A 289 -25.20 28.04 21.35
CA SER A 289 -25.89 27.90 20.06
C SER A 289 -26.32 26.47 19.72
N ALA A 290 -25.72 25.45 20.35
CA ALA A 290 -26.09 24.04 20.22
C ALA A 290 -27.27 23.61 21.09
N TYR A 291 -27.62 24.37 22.14
CA TYR A 291 -28.70 23.98 23.05
C TYR A 291 -30.04 23.76 22.34
N PRO A 292 -30.49 24.65 21.42
CA PRO A 292 -31.73 24.40 20.65
C PRO A 292 -31.70 23.12 19.81
N PHE A 293 -30.53 22.65 19.39
CA PHE A 293 -30.40 21.37 18.69
C PHE A 293 -30.57 20.20 19.65
N TRP A 294 -29.98 20.28 20.84
CA TRP A 294 -30.06 19.24 21.85
C TRP A 294 -31.42 19.19 22.57
N SER A 295 -32.05 20.32 22.87
CA SER A 295 -33.37 20.33 23.50
C SER A 295 -34.49 19.91 22.55
N GLY A 296 -34.21 19.89 21.24
CA GLY A 296 -35.23 19.66 20.21
C GLY A 296 -36.04 20.90 19.85
N ALA A 297 -35.75 22.07 20.43
CA ALA A 297 -36.37 23.33 20.01
C ALA A 297 -36.21 23.60 18.51
N LEU A 298 -35.09 23.21 17.89
CA LEU A 298 -34.89 23.29 16.44
C LEU A 298 -35.78 22.35 15.64
N PHE A 299 -36.24 21.24 16.22
CA PHE A 299 -37.18 20.34 15.56
C PHE A 299 -38.57 20.98 15.44
N ASN A 300 -38.97 21.73 16.46
CA ASN A 300 -40.22 22.49 16.51
C ASN A 300 -40.18 23.82 15.75
N ARG A 301 -38.99 24.29 15.34
CA ARG A 301 -38.83 25.54 14.61
C ARG A 301 -39.55 25.47 13.27
N GLY A 302 -40.48 26.39 13.04
CA GLY A 302 -41.29 26.47 11.81
C GLY A 302 -42.51 25.54 11.77
N ARG A 303 -42.79 24.79 12.83
CA ARG A 303 -44.01 23.96 12.95
C ARG A 303 -45.17 24.75 13.54
N ALA A 304 -46.39 24.45 13.09
CA ALA A 304 -47.62 24.96 13.70
C ALA A 304 -47.73 24.49 15.17
N LYS A 305 -48.46 25.23 16.02
CA LYS A 305 -48.56 24.93 17.46
C LYS A 305 -49.04 23.49 17.73
N ALA A 306 -49.96 22.98 16.91
CA ALA A 306 -50.49 21.62 17.00
C ALA A 306 -49.47 20.52 16.64
N ASP A 307 -48.45 20.84 15.82
CA ASP A 307 -47.45 19.88 15.34
C ASP A 307 -46.13 19.94 16.13
N LYS A 308 -46.07 20.80 17.15
CA LYS A 308 -44.91 20.89 18.04
C LYS A 308 -44.94 19.71 19.00
N VAL A 309 -43.78 19.08 19.14
CA VAL A 309 -43.58 17.97 20.08
C VAL A 309 -43.02 18.56 21.37
N ASP A 310 -43.72 18.36 22.47
CA ASP A 310 -43.15 18.66 23.78
C ASP A 310 -42.15 17.56 24.15
N ILE A 311 -40.95 17.98 24.54
CA ILE A 311 -39.84 17.07 24.82
C ILE A 311 -39.48 17.25 26.28
N ASP A 312 -39.88 16.29 27.11
CA ASP A 312 -39.47 16.26 28.51
C ASP A 312 -37.97 15.96 28.60
N LEU A 313 -37.22 16.95 29.08
CA LEU A 313 -35.76 16.90 29.27
C LEU A 313 -35.36 16.55 30.71
N THR A 314 -36.29 16.09 31.54
CA THR A 314 -35.98 15.62 32.89
C THR A 314 -35.03 14.41 32.83
N HIS A 315 -34.21 14.28 33.87
CA HIS A 315 -33.25 13.18 33.95
C HIS A 315 -33.93 11.81 33.87
N GLY A 316 -35.08 11.63 34.53
CA GLY A 316 -35.82 10.37 34.50
C GLY A 316 -36.25 9.94 33.09
N ASN A 317 -36.64 10.91 32.23
CA ASN A 317 -37.05 10.63 30.87
C ASN A 317 -35.86 10.42 29.91
N LEU A 318 -34.72 11.09 30.17
CA LEU A 318 -33.53 10.98 29.34
C LEU A 318 -32.64 9.78 29.68
N ALA A 319 -32.54 9.39 30.96
CA ALA A 319 -31.66 8.32 31.44
C ALA A 319 -31.82 6.97 30.70
N PRO A 320 -33.03 6.47 30.38
CA PRO A 320 -33.19 5.24 29.60
C PRO A 320 -33.05 5.45 28.08
N GLY A 321 -32.97 6.70 27.63
CA GLY A 321 -32.92 7.10 26.23
C GLY A 321 -34.27 7.35 25.59
N LEU A 322 -34.55 8.64 25.36
CA LEU A 322 -35.75 9.14 24.72
C LEU A 322 -35.69 9.04 23.19
N LEU A 323 -36.62 8.30 22.58
CA LEU A 323 -36.80 8.31 21.13
C LEU A 323 -37.65 9.52 20.70
N LEU A 324 -37.15 10.31 19.76
CA LEU A 324 -37.85 11.42 19.14
C LEU A 324 -38.35 11.09 17.73
N PRO A 325 -39.52 11.62 17.34
CA PRO A 325 -40.04 11.48 15.99
C PRO A 325 -39.11 12.13 14.95
N GLY A 326 -39.05 11.53 13.77
CA GLY A 326 -38.25 12.00 12.65
C GLY A 326 -38.79 13.25 11.95
N ARG A 327 -37.98 13.89 11.11
CA ARG A 327 -38.50 14.83 10.10
C ARG A 327 -39.26 14.04 9.01
N PRO A 328 -40.47 14.47 8.59
CA PRO A 328 -41.01 14.11 7.27
C PRO A 328 -40.10 14.69 6.19
N VAL A 329 -39.83 13.92 5.13
CA VAL A 329 -39.11 14.36 3.93
C VAL A 329 -40.17 14.91 2.94
N PRO A 330 -39.95 16.04 2.24
CA PRO A 330 -40.89 16.57 1.25
C PRO A 330 -41.22 15.54 0.13
N PRO A 331 -42.38 15.67 -0.55
CA PRO A 331 -43.01 14.58 -1.31
C PRO A 331 -42.21 14.03 -2.51
N ASP A 332 -41.22 14.76 -3.03
CA ASP A 332 -40.54 14.38 -4.27
C ASP A 332 -39.51 13.24 -4.16
N ARG A 333 -39.37 12.60 -2.99
CA ARG A 333 -38.59 11.35 -2.87
C ARG A 333 -39.25 10.39 -1.90
N HIS A 334 -40.00 9.43 -2.45
CA HIS A 334 -40.51 8.23 -1.77
C HIS A 334 -39.57 7.77 -0.65
N ARG A 335 -39.96 7.88 0.63
CA ARG A 335 -39.38 7.12 1.77
C ARG A 335 -40.03 7.49 3.13
N GLY A 336 -40.48 6.46 3.86
CA GLY A 336 -40.97 6.53 5.24
C GLY A 336 -39.97 7.10 6.27
N GLY A 337 -40.52 7.58 7.39
CA GLY A 337 -39.87 8.41 8.42
C GLY A 337 -38.67 7.79 9.14
N CYS A 338 -37.80 8.65 9.68
CA CYS A 338 -36.57 8.26 10.40
C CYS A 338 -36.54 8.90 11.80
N GLY A 339 -36.84 8.14 12.85
CA GLY A 339 -36.73 8.59 14.25
C GLY A 339 -35.28 8.91 14.65
N ALA A 340 -35.11 9.82 15.62
CA ALA A 340 -33.82 10.20 16.20
C ALA A 340 -33.85 9.90 17.70
N ARG A 341 -32.84 9.23 18.26
CA ARG A 341 -32.83 8.87 19.70
C ARG A 341 -31.90 9.80 20.48
N ARG A 342 -32.40 10.39 21.56
CA ARG A 342 -31.63 11.14 22.57
C ARG A 342 -31.34 10.24 23.75
N LEU A 343 -30.16 10.38 24.31
CA LEU A 343 -29.65 9.58 25.42
C LEU A 343 -28.87 10.46 26.39
#